data_AF-K1JKB3-F1
#
_entry.id   AF-K1JKB3-F1
#
_cell.length_a   1.000
_cell.length_b   1.000
_cell.length_c   1.000
_cell.angle_alpha   90.00
_cell.angle_beta   90.00
_cell.angle_gamma   90.00
#
_symmetry.space_group_name_H-M   'P 1'
#
loop_
_entity.id
_entity.type
_entity.pdbx_description
1 polymer ?
#
loop_
_entity_poly.entity_id
_entity_poly.type
_entity_poly.pdbx_seq_one_letter_code
_entity_poly.pdbx_strand_id
1 'polypeptide(L)'
;MNIRTNSLGVIAQRVIATLRKNGCQVLAVKAAQVRPMIEIAYPTDELKQGAIELNEQVNGLRRRAYAARLGGCIIHWHDEPSRDDFELTGNMTAVEYLHHRAAGFPA
;
A
#
# COMPACT_ATOMS: atom_id res chain seq x y z
N MET A 1 -0.51 20.46 -18.01
CA MET A 1 0.20 21.26 -16.98
C MET A 1 -0.44 20.99 -15.63
N ASN A 2 0.15 20.10 -14.83
CA ASN A 2 -0.38 19.62 -13.55
C ASN A 2 0.44 20.23 -12.40
N ILE A 3 -0.13 21.23 -11.73
CA ILE A 3 0.30 21.65 -10.39
C ILE A 3 -0.97 21.60 -9.53
N ARG A 4 -1.23 20.49 -8.86
CA ARG A 4 -2.35 20.40 -7.90
C ARG A 4 -1.93 19.65 -6.64
N THR A 5 -0.98 20.24 -5.94
CA THR A 5 -0.77 19.94 -4.52
C THR A 5 -1.92 20.56 -3.73
N ASN A 6 -3.10 19.92 -3.72
CA ASN A 6 -4.09 20.20 -2.70
C ASN A 6 -3.75 19.31 -1.51
N SER A 7 -2.96 19.83 -0.57
CA SER A 7 -2.72 19.10 0.67
C SER A 7 -4.08 18.80 1.32
N LEU A 8 -4.29 17.57 1.81
CA LEU A 8 -5.49 17.19 2.56
C LEU A 8 -5.84 18.23 3.64
N GLY A 9 -4.80 18.87 4.20
CA GLY A 9 -4.90 20.03 5.06
C GLY A 9 -5.53 21.27 4.39
N VAL A 10 -5.13 21.72 3.20
CA VAL A 10 -5.74 22.89 2.53
C VAL A 10 -7.16 22.60 2.05
N ILE A 11 -7.45 21.38 1.58
CA ILE A 11 -8.83 20.93 1.31
C ILE A 11 -9.62 20.99 2.61
N ALA A 12 -9.12 20.37 3.67
CA ALA A 12 -9.74 20.42 4.98
C ALA A 12 -9.93 21.87 5.44
N GLN A 13 -8.96 22.77 5.28
CA GLN A 13 -9.06 24.18 5.69
C GLN A 13 -10.09 24.97 4.87
N ARG A 14 -10.17 24.74 3.55
CA ARG A 14 -11.22 25.35 2.72
C ARG A 14 -12.60 24.84 3.13
N VAL A 15 -12.72 23.53 3.36
CA VAL A 15 -13.97 22.91 3.83
C VAL A 15 -14.34 23.45 5.22
N ILE A 16 -13.38 23.55 6.14
CA ILE A 16 -13.52 24.14 7.47
C ILE A 16 -13.99 25.59 7.37
N ALA A 17 -13.37 26.40 6.50
CA ALA A 17 -13.74 27.80 6.32
C ALA A 17 -15.16 27.95 5.77
N THR A 18 -15.54 27.12 4.79
CA THR A 18 -16.91 27.07 4.27
C THR A 18 -17.91 26.66 5.34
N LEU A 19 -17.62 25.63 6.13
CA LEU A 19 -18.46 25.17 7.24
C LEU A 19 -18.67 26.30 8.26
N ARG A 20 -17.59 26.98 8.67
CA ARG A 20 -17.68 28.11 9.59
C ARG A 20 -18.50 29.27 9.03
N LYS A 21 -18.31 29.62 7.76
CA LYS A 21 -19.07 30.68 7.08
C LYS A 21 -20.58 30.38 7.09
N ASN A 22 -20.95 29.11 7.05
CA ASN A 22 -22.35 28.67 7.09
C ASN A 22 -22.88 28.48 8.53
N GLY A 23 -22.20 29.03 9.54
CA GLY A 23 -22.62 29.01 10.93
C GLY A 23 -22.21 27.76 11.72
N CYS A 24 -21.42 26.85 11.14
CA CYS A 24 -20.99 25.64 11.85
C CYS A 24 -19.76 25.92 12.75
N GLN A 25 -19.83 25.50 14.01
CA GLN A 25 -18.67 25.49 14.90
C GLN A 25 -17.82 24.22 14.67
N VAL A 26 -16.60 24.38 14.18
CA VAL A 26 -15.66 23.27 13.95
C VAL A 26 -14.93 22.92 15.26
N LEU A 27 -15.20 21.73 15.80
CA LEU A 27 -14.69 21.30 17.11
C LEU A 27 -13.32 20.59 17.05
N ALA A 28 -13.01 19.82 15.99
CA ALA A 28 -11.71 19.16 15.80
C ALA A 28 -11.48 18.72 14.33
N VAL A 29 -10.22 18.53 13.94
CA VAL A 29 -9.82 17.93 12.66
C VAL A 29 -8.84 16.80 12.96
N LYS A 30 -9.22 15.57 12.59
CA LYS A 30 -8.39 14.38 12.81
C LYS A 30 -8.14 13.73 11.46
N ALA A 31 -6.89 13.72 11.03
CA ALA A 31 -6.48 13.01 9.83
C ALA A 31 -5.89 11.66 10.24
N ALA A 32 -6.62 10.57 10.05
CA ALA A 32 -6.06 9.22 10.08
C ALA A 32 -7.07 8.17 9.58
N GLN A 33 -6.86 7.66 8.36
CA GLN A 33 -6.85 6.23 8.11
C GLN A 33 -5.79 5.98 7.04
N VAL A 34 -4.65 5.42 7.47
CA VAL A 34 -3.72 4.78 6.52
C VAL A 34 -4.53 3.64 5.89
N ARG A 35 -4.66 3.63 4.56
CA ARG A 35 -5.25 2.49 3.88
C ARG A 35 -4.44 1.26 4.31
N PRO A 36 -5.07 0.20 4.86
CA PRO A 36 -4.33 -0.99 5.24
C PRO A 36 -3.50 -1.46 4.06
N MET A 37 -2.22 -1.72 4.32
CA MET A 37 -1.32 -2.33 3.35
C MET A 37 -1.29 -3.83 3.64
N ILE A 38 -1.53 -4.62 2.62
CA ILE A 38 -1.49 -6.08 2.66
C ILE A 38 -0.31 -6.48 1.77
N GLU A 39 0.73 -7.03 2.39
CA GLU A 39 1.84 -7.65 1.65
C GLU A 39 1.43 -9.07 1.24
N ILE A 40 1.62 -9.38 -0.04
CA ILE A 40 1.40 -10.72 -0.60
C ILE A 40 2.64 -11.15 -1.37
N ALA A 41 2.87 -12.46 -1.45
CA ALA A 41 3.92 -13.02 -2.30
C ALA A 41 3.42 -13.30 -3.72
N TYR A 42 2.15 -13.71 -3.87
CA TYR A 42 1.61 -14.24 -5.12
C TYR A 42 0.41 -13.41 -5.61
N PRO A 43 0.63 -12.40 -6.47
CA PRO A 43 -0.44 -11.59 -7.06
C PRO A 43 -1.20 -12.36 -8.16
N THR A 44 -2.51 -12.12 -8.26
CA THR A 44 -3.30 -12.61 -9.41
C THR A 44 -3.06 -11.76 -10.65
N ASP A 45 -3.43 -12.27 -11.83
CA ASP A 45 -3.28 -11.54 -13.09
C ASP A 45 -4.10 -10.23 -13.10
N GLU A 46 -5.28 -10.21 -12.46
CA GLU A 46 -6.09 -9.01 -12.32
C GLU A 46 -5.37 -7.93 -11.49
N LEU A 47 -4.67 -8.34 -10.43
CA LEU A 47 -3.86 -7.40 -9.62
C LEU A 47 -2.69 -6.86 -10.43
N LYS A 48 -2.03 -7.71 -11.24
CA LYS A 48 -0.91 -7.30 -12.11
C LYS A 48 -1.35 -6.25 -13.14
N GLN A 49 -2.54 -6.40 -13.74
CA GLN A 49 -3.05 -5.45 -14.75
C GLN A 49 -3.25 -4.03 -14.22
N GLY A 50 -3.61 -3.89 -12.94
CA GLY A 50 -3.83 -2.60 -12.28
C GLY A 50 -2.66 -2.12 -11.42
N ALA A 51 -1.52 -2.81 -11.46
CA ALA A 51 -0.38 -2.54 -10.61
C ALA A 51 0.43 -1.33 -11.08
N ILE A 52 0.99 -0.60 -10.13
CA ILE A 52 2.08 0.33 -10.37
C ILE A 52 3.39 -0.31 -9.90
N GLU A 53 4.44 -0.19 -10.70
CA GLU A 53 5.78 -0.57 -10.28
C GLU A 53 6.35 0.50 -9.33
N LEU A 54 6.97 0.04 -8.26
CA LEU A 54 7.65 0.80 -7.24
C LEU A 54 9.13 0.40 -7.26
N ASN A 55 10.01 1.38 -7.35
CA ASN A 55 11.43 1.18 -7.15
C ASN A 55 11.75 1.43 -5.68
N GLU A 56 11.93 0.37 -4.91
CA GLU A 56 12.22 0.46 -3.49
C GLU A 56 13.73 0.36 -3.24
N GLN A 57 14.23 1.21 -2.35
CA GLN A 57 15.61 1.13 -1.87
C GLN A 57 15.58 0.79 -0.38
N VAL A 58 16.03 -0.42 -0.04
CA VAL A 58 16.11 -0.89 1.35
C VAL A 58 17.56 -1.27 1.61
N ASN A 59 18.18 -0.64 2.62
CA ASN A 59 19.58 -0.87 2.99
C ASN A 59 20.57 -0.75 1.81
N GLY A 60 20.31 0.16 0.87
CA GLY A 60 21.13 0.36 -0.32
C GLY A 60 20.85 -0.59 -1.47
N LEU A 61 20.09 -1.67 -1.26
CA LEU A 61 19.65 -2.57 -2.32
C LEU A 61 18.41 -2.00 -3.01
N ARG A 62 18.46 -1.93 -4.35
CA ARG A 62 17.29 -1.64 -5.17
C ARG A 62 16.50 -2.92 -5.37
N ARG A 63 15.21 -2.88 -5.06
CA ARG A 63 14.26 -3.96 -5.31
C ARG A 63 13.08 -3.41 -6.09
N ARG A 64 12.59 -4.20 -7.04
CA ARG A 64 11.31 -3.95 -7.67
C ARG A 64 10.22 -4.43 -6.75
N ALA A 65 9.24 -3.59 -6.55
CA ALA A 65 8.00 -3.90 -5.88
C ALA A 65 6.84 -3.40 -6.73
N TYR A 66 5.64 -3.83 -6.40
CA TYR A 66 4.44 -3.47 -7.11
C TYR A 66 3.34 -3.19 -6.11
N ALA A 67 2.44 -2.28 -6.46
CA ALA A 67 1.26 -2.00 -5.65
C ALA A 67 0.00 -1.86 -6.48
N ALA A 68 -1.11 -2.40 -5.99
CA ALA A 68 -2.43 -2.22 -6.56
C ALA A 68 -3.43 -1.79 -5.48
N ARG A 69 -4.61 -1.33 -5.91
CA ARG A 69 -5.72 -1.03 -5.01
C ARG A 69 -6.79 -2.10 -5.14
N LEU A 70 -7.12 -2.74 -4.03
CA LEU A 70 -8.21 -3.70 -3.95
C LEU A 70 -9.00 -3.47 -2.67
N GLY A 71 -10.34 -3.35 -2.79
CA GLY A 71 -11.22 -3.22 -1.63
C GLY A 71 -10.92 -2.05 -0.69
N GLY A 72 -10.33 -0.95 -1.20
CA GLY A 72 -9.91 0.20 -0.39
C GLY A 72 -8.54 0.05 0.30
N CYS A 73 -7.93 -1.13 0.22
CA CYS A 73 -6.58 -1.43 0.70
C CYS A 73 -5.51 -1.15 -0.36
N ILE A 74 -4.26 -1.13 0.08
CA ILE A 74 -3.08 -1.18 -0.78
C ILE A 74 -2.59 -2.63 -0.74
N ILE A 75 -2.56 -3.28 -1.89
CA ILE A 75 -1.93 -4.60 -2.03
C ILE A 75 -0.51 -4.34 -2.51
N HIS A 76 0.48 -4.93 -1.85
CA HIS A 76 1.90 -4.73 -2.12
C HIS A 76 2.58 -6.08 -2.27
N TRP A 77 3.49 -6.20 -3.23
CA TRP A 77 4.29 -7.41 -3.43
C TRP A 77 5.65 -7.05 -4.06
N HIS A 78 6.63 -7.92 -3.90
CA HIS A 78 7.92 -7.81 -4.58
C HIS A 78 7.90 -8.57 -5.92
N ASP A 79 9.04 -8.69 -6.58
CA ASP A 79 9.14 -9.53 -7.78
C ASP A 79 8.55 -10.93 -7.52
N GLU A 80 7.86 -11.45 -8.53
CA GLU A 80 7.11 -12.69 -8.40
C GLU A 80 8.06 -13.86 -8.07
N PRO A 81 7.76 -14.62 -7.01
CA PRO A 81 8.53 -15.80 -6.68
C PRO A 81 8.27 -16.94 -7.66
N SER A 82 9.14 -17.95 -7.69
CA SER A 82 8.99 -19.03 -8.66
C SER A 82 7.72 -19.86 -8.36
N ARG A 83 7.24 -20.58 -9.38
CA ARG A 83 6.10 -21.50 -9.18
C ARG A 83 6.40 -22.58 -8.14
N ASP A 84 7.64 -23.03 -8.07
CA ASP A 84 8.08 -24.03 -7.09
C ASP A 84 7.97 -23.46 -5.66
N ASP A 85 8.29 -22.18 -5.48
CA ASP A 85 8.16 -21.50 -4.18
C ASP A 85 6.69 -21.33 -3.77
N PHE A 86 5.79 -21.09 -4.74
CA PHE A 86 4.34 -21.07 -4.47
C PHE A 86 3.83 -22.42 -3.98
N GLU A 87 4.22 -23.51 -4.63
CA GLU A 87 3.79 -24.85 -4.24
C GLU A 87 4.29 -25.22 -2.84
N LEU A 88 5.47 -24.72 -2.46
CA LEU A 88 6.05 -24.92 -1.13
C LEU A 88 5.37 -24.07 -0.05
N THR A 89 5.03 -22.82 -0.35
CA THR A 89 4.63 -21.83 0.67
C THR A 89 3.17 -21.40 0.62
N GLY A 90 2.40 -21.77 -0.41
CA GLY A 90 1.05 -21.27 -0.65
C GLY A 90 0.02 -21.61 0.43
N ASN A 91 0.30 -22.60 1.28
CA ASN A 91 -0.53 -22.97 2.43
C ASN A 91 0.00 -22.42 3.78
N MET A 92 1.14 -21.72 3.78
CA MET A 92 1.70 -21.10 4.97
C MET A 92 0.85 -19.89 5.39
N THR A 93 0.66 -19.75 6.69
CA THR A 93 0.20 -18.49 7.27
C THR A 93 1.24 -17.39 7.05
N ALA A 94 0.84 -16.12 7.14
CA ALA A 94 1.76 -14.99 7.02
C ALA A 94 2.95 -15.08 8.00
N VAL A 95 2.72 -15.60 9.21
CA VAL A 95 3.78 -15.77 10.23
C VAL A 95 4.78 -16.86 9.81
N GLU A 96 4.28 -18.00 9.32
CA GLU A 96 5.13 -19.10 8.85
C GLU A 96 5.96 -18.67 7.63
N TYR A 97 5.34 -17.96 6.69
CA TYR A 97 6.04 -17.40 5.53
C TYR A 97 7.15 -16.42 5.93
N LEU A 98 6.88 -15.53 6.89
CA LEU A 98 7.89 -14.60 7.40
C LEU A 98 9.07 -15.32 8.06
N HIS A 99 8.80 -16.38 8.83
CA HIS A 99 9.86 -17.21 9.41
C HIS A 99 10.66 -17.95 8.33
N HIS A 100 10.00 -18.47 7.29
CA HIS A 100 10.67 -19.10 6.14
C HIS A 100 11.62 -18.11 5.45
N ARG A 101 11.15 -16.91 5.14
CA ARG A 101 11.96 -15.83 4.53
C ARG A 101 13.11 -15.39 5.43
N ALA A 102 12.87 -15.27 6.74
CA ALA A 102 13.90 -14.86 7.71
C ALA A 102 15.02 -15.89 7.88
N ALA A 103 14.74 -17.17 7.65
CA ALA A 103 15.73 -18.25 7.67
C ALA A 103 16.66 -18.25 6.44
N GLY A 104 16.50 -17.29 5.51
CA GLY A 104 17.36 -17.14 4.34
C GLY A 104 16.97 -18.03 3.17
N PHE A 105 15.78 -18.65 3.21
CA PHE A 105 15.23 -19.31 2.04
C PHE A 105 14.75 -18.25 1.04
N PRO A 106 15.01 -18.46 -0.27
CA PRO A 106 14.49 -17.57 -1.30
C PRO A 106 12.96 -17.53 -1.20
N ALA A 107 12.41 -16.34 -1.43
CA ALA A 107 10.98 -16.15 -1.59
C ALA A 107 10.59 -16.62 -2.97
#